data_AF-A0A167AQG6-F1
#
_entry.id   AF-A0A167AQG6-F1
#
_cell.length_a   1.000
_cell.length_b   1.000
_cell.length_c   1.000
_cell.angle_alpha   90.00
_cell.angle_beta   90.00
_cell.angle_gamma   90.00
#
_symmetry.space_group_name_H-M   'P 1'
#
loop_
_entity.id
_entity.type
_entity.pdbx_description
1 polymer ?
#
loop_
_entity_poly.entity_id
_entity_poly.type
_entity_poly.pdbx_seq_one_letter_code
_entity_poly.pdbx_strand_id
1 'polypeptide(L)'
;MFQFRRTSASETETADRGQYKALEDQAEDSLFRCDNRSLQELTYLKKKLLFFQVGFYTALVIQAWVFVYWSLLSHAESQPHATYRDLEWSGLLGEDWNGLVPNGLVTIGIGQPLRPTYFGPDHPYYMPEDIFNDFDRSMAMIDKWKSMHNGSSVLVEKNAPHVKRIKPNGDVAEMEPFWPWEPRDDGKEIYAIRGFHQMHCIFVISEEFAYHYNKANETKWTAGHVAHCINTIRDAIMCMADAQPLSFANGYKVGHATDDQAMMCRDWTALHVWVSDPSRGVRVKNVAPPGSLTDKIVPIIPYPELSDLELKGLA
;
A
#
# COMPACT_ATOMS: atom_id res chain seq x y z
N MET A 1 -43.58 -65.99 -6.17
CA MET A 1 -44.60 -66.80 -6.84
C MET A 1 -45.96 -66.11 -6.64
N PHE A 2 -46.77 -66.11 -7.69
CA PHE A 2 -48.21 -65.82 -7.79
C PHE A 2 -48.72 -64.47 -8.33
N GLN A 3 -49.52 -64.66 -9.39
CA GLN A 3 -50.25 -63.74 -10.25
C GLN A 3 -51.68 -63.45 -9.73
N PHE A 4 -52.12 -62.21 -9.99
CA PHE A 4 -53.41 -61.72 -10.51
C PHE A 4 -54.73 -62.50 -10.33
N ARG A 5 -55.80 -61.74 -10.08
CA ARG A 5 -57.09 -61.94 -10.80
C ARG A 5 -57.92 -60.66 -10.95
N ARG A 6 -58.56 -60.55 -12.12
CA ARG A 6 -59.60 -59.60 -12.58
C ARG A 6 -60.91 -60.38 -12.73
N THR A 7 -62.05 -59.68 -12.68
CA THR A 7 -63.31 -59.92 -13.48
C THR A 7 -64.33 -58.83 -13.08
N SER A 8 -64.80 -57.93 -13.96
CA SER A 8 -65.73 -58.02 -15.11
C SER A 8 -67.20 -57.79 -14.72
N ALA A 9 -67.89 -56.92 -15.46
CA ALA A 9 -69.28 -56.51 -15.27
C ALA A 9 -70.05 -56.52 -16.61
N SER A 10 -71.38 -56.65 -16.55
CA SER A 10 -72.41 -56.50 -17.61
C SER A 10 -73.77 -56.47 -16.88
N GLU A 11 -74.87 -55.84 -17.28
CA GLU A 11 -75.30 -54.79 -18.22
C GLU A 11 -76.81 -54.57 -17.92
N THR A 12 -77.38 -53.41 -18.23
CA THR A 12 -78.76 -53.23 -18.76
C THR A 12 -79.09 -51.76 -19.08
N GLU A 13 -79.46 -51.53 -20.35
CA GLU A 13 -80.04 -50.32 -21.01
C GLU A 13 -81.51 -50.04 -20.59
N THR A 14 -82.23 -48.94 -20.85
CA THR A 14 -82.05 -47.56 -21.35
C THR A 14 -83.37 -46.80 -21.03
N ALA A 15 -83.31 -45.67 -20.33
CA ALA A 15 -84.43 -44.71 -20.20
C ALA A 15 -83.95 -43.28 -19.81
N ASP A 16 -82.70 -42.96 -20.12
CA ASP A 16 -82.01 -41.75 -19.68
C ASP A 16 -81.44 -41.04 -20.91
N ARG A 17 -82.30 -40.52 -21.80
CA ARG A 17 -81.85 -39.92 -23.09
C ARG A 17 -82.30 -38.48 -23.31
N GLY A 18 -83.14 -37.95 -22.43
CA GLY A 18 -83.54 -36.53 -22.45
C GLY A 18 -82.76 -35.66 -21.46
N GLN A 19 -82.31 -36.24 -20.35
CA GLN A 19 -81.71 -35.51 -19.24
C GLN A 19 -80.20 -35.25 -19.43
N TYR A 20 -79.49 -36.12 -20.16
CA TYR A 20 -78.08 -35.92 -20.48
C TYR A 20 -77.81 -34.75 -21.42
N LYS A 21 -78.73 -34.44 -22.35
CA LYS A 21 -78.46 -33.40 -23.35
C LYS A 21 -78.38 -32.00 -22.75
N ALA A 22 -79.10 -31.74 -21.65
CA ALA A 22 -79.04 -30.46 -20.93
C ALA A 22 -77.83 -30.35 -20.00
N LEU A 23 -77.26 -31.48 -19.56
CA LEU A 23 -76.06 -31.53 -18.72
C LEU A 23 -74.77 -31.48 -19.55
N GLU A 24 -74.77 -32.02 -20.77
CA GLU A 24 -73.63 -31.92 -21.71
C GLU A 24 -73.41 -30.48 -22.17
N ASP A 25 -74.46 -29.73 -22.52
CA ASP A 25 -74.32 -28.32 -22.95
C ASP A 25 -73.78 -27.40 -21.82
N GLN A 26 -74.09 -27.70 -20.55
CA GLN A 26 -73.52 -26.95 -19.41
C GLN A 26 -72.09 -27.38 -19.05
N ALA A 27 -71.72 -28.64 -19.31
CA ALA A 27 -70.36 -29.14 -19.10
C ALA A 27 -69.39 -28.65 -20.19
N GLU A 28 -69.83 -28.55 -21.45
CA GLU A 28 -69.00 -28.03 -22.54
C GLU A 28 -68.70 -26.53 -22.40
N ASP A 29 -69.67 -25.70 -21.98
CA ASP A 29 -69.45 -24.25 -21.81
C ASP A 29 -68.56 -23.90 -20.60
N SER A 30 -68.49 -24.80 -19.60
CA SER A 30 -67.61 -24.65 -18.43
C SER A 30 -66.19 -25.18 -18.67
N LEU A 31 -66.02 -26.21 -19.52
CA LEU A 31 -64.70 -26.74 -19.89
C LEU A 31 -63.95 -25.79 -20.86
N PHE A 32 -64.66 -25.20 -21.83
CA PHE A 32 -64.06 -24.28 -22.82
C PHE A 32 -63.62 -22.93 -22.21
N ARG A 33 -64.30 -22.49 -21.14
CA ARG A 33 -63.99 -21.23 -20.45
C ARG A 33 -62.77 -21.33 -19.51
N CYS A 34 -62.33 -22.53 -19.14
CA CYS A 34 -61.21 -22.75 -18.22
C CYS A 34 -59.84 -22.96 -18.91
N ASP A 35 -59.81 -23.26 -20.21
CA ASP A 35 -58.57 -23.55 -20.95
C ASP A 35 -57.84 -22.29 -21.45
N ASN A 36 -58.59 -21.29 -21.92
CA ASN A 36 -57.99 -20.10 -22.53
C ASN A 36 -57.32 -19.16 -21.50
N ARG A 37 -57.86 -19.07 -20.28
CA ARG A 37 -57.32 -18.23 -19.20
C ARG A 37 -56.06 -18.83 -18.59
N SER A 38 -56.02 -20.15 -18.41
CA SER A 38 -54.87 -20.86 -17.86
C SER A 38 -53.69 -20.91 -18.85
N LEU A 39 -53.97 -21.03 -20.15
CA LEU A 39 -52.95 -20.96 -21.20
C LEU A 39 -52.35 -19.55 -21.33
N GLN A 40 -53.16 -18.49 -21.16
CA GLN A 40 -52.68 -17.10 -21.13
C GLN A 40 -51.77 -16.84 -19.91
N GLU A 41 -52.16 -17.29 -18.72
CA GLU A 41 -51.34 -17.19 -17.50
C GLU A 41 -50.01 -17.96 -17.63
N LEU A 42 -50.04 -19.18 -18.17
CA LEU A 42 -48.82 -19.97 -18.42
C LEU A 42 -47.88 -19.25 -19.40
N THR A 43 -48.44 -18.68 -20.47
CA THR A 43 -47.67 -17.94 -21.47
C THR A 43 -47.06 -16.67 -20.88
N TYR A 44 -47.81 -15.97 -20.03
CA TYR A 44 -47.36 -14.80 -19.30
C TYR A 44 -46.22 -15.14 -18.32
N LEU A 45 -46.36 -16.21 -17.54
CA LEU A 45 -45.33 -16.70 -16.62
C LEU A 45 -44.06 -17.13 -17.35
N LYS A 46 -44.18 -17.83 -18.49
CA LYS A 46 -43.02 -18.19 -19.34
C LYS A 46 -42.29 -16.94 -19.84
N LYS A 47 -43.01 -15.91 -20.31
CA LYS A 47 -42.40 -14.65 -20.76
C LYS A 47 -41.70 -13.92 -19.61
N LYS A 48 -42.30 -13.87 -18.42
CA LYS A 48 -41.67 -13.30 -17.22
C LYS A 48 -40.43 -14.08 -16.82
N LEU A 49 -40.48 -15.40 -16.79
CA LEU A 49 -39.33 -16.24 -16.48
C LEU A 49 -38.18 -16.01 -17.47
N LEU A 50 -38.49 -15.94 -18.77
CA LEU A 50 -37.51 -15.66 -19.80
C LEU A 50 -36.90 -14.26 -19.63
N PHE A 51 -37.71 -13.26 -19.29
CA PHE A 51 -37.26 -11.90 -19.01
C PHE A 51 -36.29 -11.86 -17.82
N PHE A 52 -36.61 -12.55 -16.72
CA PHE A 52 -35.72 -12.64 -15.56
C PHE A 52 -34.44 -13.43 -15.85
N GLN A 53 -34.51 -14.53 -16.61
CA GLN A 53 -33.35 -15.30 -17.02
C GLN A 53 -32.40 -14.46 -17.89
N VAL A 54 -32.94 -13.77 -18.90
CA VAL A 54 -32.13 -12.88 -19.75
C VAL A 54 -31.49 -11.77 -18.92
N GLY A 55 -32.25 -11.14 -18.01
CA GLY A 55 -31.73 -10.11 -17.10
C GLY A 55 -30.63 -10.62 -16.16
N PHE A 56 -30.75 -11.86 -15.67
CA PHE A 56 -29.73 -12.48 -14.82
C PHE A 56 -28.44 -12.75 -15.58
N TYR A 57 -28.53 -13.35 -16.79
CA TYR A 57 -27.35 -13.64 -17.59
C TYR A 57 -26.66 -12.38 -18.12
N THR A 58 -27.41 -11.33 -18.49
CA THR A 58 -26.80 -10.05 -18.86
C THR A 58 -26.07 -9.40 -17.68
N ALA A 59 -26.63 -9.47 -16.46
CA ALA A 59 -25.94 -8.97 -15.27
C ALA A 59 -24.63 -9.71 -14.98
N LEU A 60 -24.60 -11.04 -15.12
CA LEU A 60 -23.37 -11.83 -14.96
C LEU A 60 -22.31 -11.48 -16.01
N VAL A 61 -22.73 -11.29 -17.26
CA VAL A 61 -21.82 -10.87 -18.35
C VAL A 61 -21.25 -9.48 -18.04
N ILE A 62 -22.07 -8.53 -17.60
CA ILE A 62 -21.60 -7.19 -17.20
C ILE A 62 -20.62 -7.29 -16.03
N GLN A 63 -20.91 -8.10 -15.01
CA GLN A 63 -19.99 -8.29 -13.87
C GLN A 63 -18.66 -8.91 -14.31
N ALA A 64 -18.67 -9.91 -15.19
CA ALA A 64 -17.46 -10.49 -15.74
C ALA A 64 -16.65 -9.47 -16.56
N TRP A 65 -17.33 -8.65 -17.39
CA TRP A 65 -16.69 -7.58 -18.14
C TRP A 65 -16.07 -6.51 -17.25
N VAL A 66 -16.77 -6.08 -16.19
CA VAL A 66 -16.22 -5.14 -15.20
C VAL A 66 -15.00 -5.74 -14.52
N PHE A 67 -15.03 -7.01 -14.13
CA PHE A 67 -13.91 -7.69 -13.49
C PHE A 67 -12.70 -7.82 -14.43
N VAL A 68 -12.91 -8.18 -15.69
CA VAL A 68 -11.86 -8.25 -16.71
C VAL A 68 -11.29 -6.87 -17.01
N TYR A 69 -12.13 -5.86 -17.15
CA TYR A 69 -11.71 -4.46 -17.36
C TYR A 69 -10.86 -3.95 -16.20
N TRP A 70 -11.30 -4.18 -14.95
CA TRP A 70 -10.53 -3.84 -13.76
C TRP A 70 -9.23 -4.62 -13.65
N SER A 71 -9.24 -5.92 -13.96
CA SER A 71 -8.03 -6.75 -13.94
C SER A 71 -7.00 -6.28 -14.98
N LEU A 72 -7.44 -5.93 -16.20
CA LEU A 72 -6.53 -5.45 -17.24
C LEU A 72 -6.00 -4.03 -16.97
N LEU A 73 -6.78 -3.15 -16.35
CA LEU A 73 -6.31 -1.82 -15.93
C LEU A 73 -5.40 -1.85 -14.72
N SER A 74 -5.67 -2.72 -13.73
CA SER A 74 -4.85 -2.84 -12.52
C SER A 74 -3.46 -3.45 -12.76
N HIS A 75 -3.24 -4.11 -13.90
CA HIS A 75 -1.92 -4.63 -14.28
C HIS A 75 -1.09 -3.65 -15.14
N ALA A 76 -1.61 -2.44 -15.39
CA ALA A 76 -0.94 -1.42 -16.19
C ALA A 76 -0.21 -0.34 -15.36
N GLU A 77 -0.09 -0.49 -14.05
CA GLU A 77 0.75 0.39 -13.22
C GLU A 77 2.17 -0.16 -13.11
N SER A 78 2.89 -0.19 -14.24
CA SER A 78 4.31 0.15 -14.15
C SER A 78 4.34 1.60 -13.68
N GLN A 79 4.71 1.82 -12.42
CA GLN A 79 4.90 3.14 -11.81
C GLN A 79 5.39 4.12 -12.88
N PRO A 80 4.59 5.14 -13.26
CA PRO A 80 5.00 6.08 -14.30
C PRO A 80 6.30 6.73 -13.85
N HIS A 81 7.39 6.37 -14.50
CA HIS A 81 8.65 7.04 -14.31
C HIS A 81 8.46 8.46 -14.84
N ALA A 82 8.38 9.44 -13.92
CA ALA A 82 8.44 10.84 -14.27
C ALA A 82 9.60 11.02 -15.25
N THR A 83 9.33 11.56 -16.44
CA THR A 83 10.42 11.86 -17.36
C THR A 83 11.15 13.06 -16.78
N TYR A 84 12.28 12.79 -16.09
CA TYR A 84 13.20 13.72 -15.43
C TYR A 84 13.66 14.94 -16.28
N ARG A 85 13.23 15.04 -17.54
CA ARG A 85 13.75 15.98 -18.55
C ARG A 85 13.42 17.44 -18.28
N ASP A 86 12.48 17.75 -17.39
CA ASP A 86 12.01 19.12 -17.16
C ASP A 86 12.40 19.70 -15.77
N LEU A 87 13.20 18.99 -14.96
CA LEU A 87 13.67 19.47 -13.66
C LEU A 87 15.11 19.98 -13.75
N GLU A 88 15.35 21.24 -13.36
CA GLU A 88 16.71 21.74 -13.10
C GLU A 88 17.23 21.13 -11.79
N TRP A 89 17.95 20.02 -11.89
CA TRP A 89 18.53 19.26 -10.76
C TRP A 89 20.03 19.09 -10.96
N SER A 90 20.82 19.28 -9.90
CA SER A 90 22.29 19.30 -9.95
C SER A 90 22.92 17.91 -10.08
N GLY A 91 22.17 16.84 -9.81
CA GLY A 91 22.74 15.50 -9.69
C GLY A 91 22.85 14.98 -8.24
N LEU A 92 22.62 15.85 -7.25
CA LEU A 92 22.85 15.54 -5.85
C LEU A 92 21.58 15.00 -5.16
N LEU A 93 21.69 13.82 -4.54
CA LEU A 93 20.60 13.24 -3.76
C LEU A 93 20.35 14.09 -2.51
N GLY A 94 19.07 14.22 -2.14
CA GLY A 94 18.65 15.00 -0.97
C GLY A 94 18.70 16.51 -1.16
N GLU A 95 19.08 17.03 -2.34
CA GLU A 95 18.99 18.47 -2.56
C GLU A 95 17.55 18.95 -2.72
N ASP A 96 17.30 20.19 -2.29
CA ASP A 96 16.04 20.85 -2.58
C ASP A 96 16.10 21.48 -3.98
N TRP A 97 15.41 20.85 -4.92
CA TRP A 97 15.26 21.36 -6.29
C TRP A 97 14.30 22.56 -6.39
N ASN A 98 13.54 22.87 -5.34
CA ASN A 98 12.73 24.10 -5.28
C ASN A 98 13.56 25.34 -4.96
N GLY A 99 14.76 25.17 -4.40
CA GLY A 99 15.61 26.27 -3.95
C GLY A 99 15.09 26.97 -2.69
N LEU A 100 14.14 26.39 -1.96
CA LEU A 100 13.73 26.86 -0.63
C LEU A 100 14.91 26.75 0.34
N VAL A 101 15.59 25.60 0.33
CA VAL A 101 16.87 25.44 1.01
C VAL A 101 17.99 25.83 0.03
N PRO A 102 18.83 26.84 0.33
CA PRO A 102 19.86 27.29 -0.59
C PRO A 102 20.87 26.19 -0.91
N ASN A 103 21.00 25.85 -2.19
CA ASN A 103 22.02 24.92 -2.66
C ASN A 103 23.39 25.62 -2.74
N GLY A 104 24.46 24.88 -2.44
CA GLY A 104 25.83 25.40 -2.25
C GLY A 104 26.50 26.07 -3.47
N LEU A 105 25.80 26.22 -4.60
CA LEU A 105 26.30 26.88 -5.81
C LEU A 105 26.39 28.42 -5.67
N VAL A 106 25.68 29.03 -4.72
CA VAL A 106 25.65 30.51 -4.53
C VAL A 106 26.47 30.97 -3.31
N THR A 107 26.63 30.12 -2.31
CA THR A 107 27.42 30.33 -1.08
C THR A 107 27.84 28.96 -0.55
N ILE A 108 29.01 28.82 0.09
CA ILE A 108 29.37 27.60 0.86
C ILE A 108 28.17 27.27 1.76
N GLY A 109 27.45 26.20 1.43
CA GLY A 109 26.03 26.06 1.77
C GLY A 109 25.68 24.68 2.31
N ILE A 110 24.44 24.55 2.78
CA ILE A 110 23.92 23.38 3.49
C ILE A 110 24.21 22.09 2.69
N GLY A 111 24.93 21.15 3.30
CA GLY A 111 25.33 19.88 2.66
C GLY A 111 26.47 19.95 1.64
N GLN A 112 27.09 21.12 1.39
CA GLN A 112 28.11 21.31 0.35
C GLN A 112 29.35 22.13 0.79
N PRO A 113 30.54 21.90 0.19
CA PRO A 113 30.85 20.79 -0.72
C PRO A 113 30.82 19.46 0.02
N LEU A 114 30.60 18.36 -0.72
CA LEU A 114 30.69 17.00 -0.16
C LEU A 114 32.06 16.77 0.49
N ARG A 115 32.06 16.23 1.71
CA ARG A 115 33.27 15.91 2.47
C ARG A 115 33.19 14.49 2.99
N PRO A 116 34.29 13.72 2.95
CA PRO A 116 34.38 12.49 3.71
C PRO A 116 34.06 12.77 5.17
N THR A 117 33.02 12.14 5.69
CA THR A 117 32.54 12.34 7.06
C THR A 117 32.51 10.98 7.73
N TYR A 118 33.10 10.90 8.92
CA TYR A 118 33.12 9.68 9.73
C TYR A 118 32.22 9.88 10.95
N PHE A 119 31.28 8.96 11.14
CA PHE A 119 30.31 9.00 12.23
C PHE A 119 30.68 7.99 13.33
N GLY A 120 31.90 8.13 13.85
CA GLY A 120 32.46 7.23 14.85
C GLY A 120 31.94 7.45 16.27
N PRO A 121 32.47 6.71 17.26
CA PRO A 121 32.14 6.89 18.67
C PRO A 121 32.40 8.30 19.24
N ASP A 122 33.26 9.07 18.59
CA ASP A 122 33.58 10.47 18.88
C ASP A 122 32.52 11.45 18.36
N HIS A 123 31.62 11.00 17.48
CA HIS A 123 30.54 11.83 16.96
C HIS A 123 29.51 12.14 18.06
N PRO A 124 29.08 13.41 18.23
CA PRO A 124 28.23 13.83 19.37
C PRO A 124 26.87 13.14 19.44
N TYR A 125 26.43 12.58 18.32
CA TYR A 125 25.16 11.87 18.21
C TYR A 125 25.33 10.36 18.11
N TYR A 126 26.53 9.81 18.29
CA TYR A 126 26.76 8.37 18.28
C TYR A 126 25.95 7.66 19.38
N MET A 127 25.33 6.52 19.03
CA MET A 127 24.64 5.65 19.97
C MET A 127 25.57 4.49 20.37
N PRO A 128 26.00 4.40 21.63
CA PRO A 128 26.78 3.26 22.10
C PRO A 128 26.05 1.93 21.89
N GLU A 129 26.79 0.87 21.55
CA GLU A 129 26.18 -0.44 21.29
C GLU A 129 25.52 -1.06 22.54
N ASP A 130 25.98 -0.67 23.72
CA ASP A 130 25.42 -1.11 25.00
C ASP A 130 24.22 -0.27 25.47
N ILE A 131 23.76 0.71 24.66
CA ILE A 131 22.79 1.71 25.11
C ILE A 131 21.50 1.08 25.64
N PHE A 132 21.00 0.02 24.97
CA PHE A 132 19.71 -0.61 25.29
C PHE A 132 19.75 -1.53 26.50
N ASN A 133 20.94 -1.79 27.07
CA ASN A 133 21.07 -2.55 28.30
C ASN A 133 20.56 -1.77 29.53
N ASP A 134 20.44 -0.45 29.41
CA ASP A 134 19.95 0.44 30.45
C ASP A 134 18.82 1.31 29.88
N PHE A 135 17.62 1.15 30.43
CA PHE A 135 16.43 1.83 29.93
C PHE A 135 16.49 3.35 30.13
N ASP A 136 16.95 3.82 31.29
CA ASP A 136 17.02 5.25 31.59
C ASP A 136 18.08 5.93 30.71
N ARG A 137 19.22 5.26 30.50
CA ARG A 137 20.26 5.71 29.57
C ARG A 137 19.76 5.74 28.13
N SER A 138 18.96 4.75 27.73
CA SER A 138 18.31 4.72 26.41
C SER A 138 17.39 5.92 26.23
N MET A 139 16.48 6.16 27.18
CA MET A 139 15.53 7.28 27.11
C MET A 139 16.27 8.62 27.09
N ALA A 140 17.31 8.80 27.92
CA ALA A 140 18.10 10.02 27.93
C ALA A 140 18.82 10.29 26.59
N MET A 141 19.36 9.25 25.94
CA MET A 141 19.96 9.38 24.60
C MET A 141 18.90 9.72 23.55
N ILE A 142 17.75 9.06 23.59
CA ILE A 142 16.65 9.29 22.65
C ILE A 142 16.10 10.71 22.82
N ASP A 143 15.96 11.22 24.04
CA ASP A 143 15.54 12.59 24.30
C ASP A 143 16.58 13.62 23.82
N LYS A 144 17.88 13.34 24.01
CA LYS A 144 18.95 14.13 23.40
C LYS A 144 18.81 14.15 21.88
N TRP A 145 18.53 13.00 21.27
CA TRP A 145 18.34 12.88 19.83
C TRP A 145 17.10 13.63 19.35
N LYS A 146 15.97 13.54 20.05
CA LYS A 146 14.75 14.33 19.77
C LYS A 146 15.08 15.82 19.67
N SER A 147 16.03 16.36 20.42
CA SER A 147 16.42 17.77 20.24
C SER A 147 16.90 18.12 18.82
N MET A 148 17.44 17.16 18.05
CA MET A 148 17.89 17.37 16.67
C MET A 148 16.75 17.71 15.70
N HIS A 149 15.49 17.34 16.01
CA HIS A 149 14.34 17.63 15.15
C HIS A 149 13.60 18.93 15.50
N ASN A 150 13.95 19.62 16.59
CA ASN A 150 13.20 20.78 17.07
C ASN A 150 13.17 21.97 16.10
N GLY A 151 14.14 22.04 15.17
CA GLY A 151 14.23 23.06 14.12
C GLY A 151 13.84 22.56 12.73
N SER A 152 12.95 21.57 12.63
CA SER A 152 12.66 20.87 11.37
C SER A 152 11.92 21.68 10.31
N SER A 153 11.45 22.89 10.63
CA SER A 153 10.52 23.63 9.78
C SER A 153 11.08 24.97 9.33
N VAL A 154 10.79 25.32 8.07
CA VAL A 154 11.20 26.56 7.41
C VAL A 154 9.96 27.43 7.18
N LEU A 155 10.09 28.71 7.50
CA LEU A 155 9.07 29.73 7.26
C LEU A 155 9.31 30.38 5.89
N VAL A 156 8.27 30.48 5.08
CA VAL A 156 8.30 31.02 3.72
C VAL A 156 7.48 32.31 3.67
N GLU A 157 8.05 33.36 3.07
CA GLU A 157 7.38 34.65 2.95
C GLU A 157 6.19 34.59 1.99
N LYS A 158 5.14 35.35 2.27
CA LYS A 158 3.87 35.37 1.50
C LYS A 158 4.04 35.54 -0.02
N ASN A 159 5.06 36.28 -0.45
CA ASN A 159 5.30 36.59 -1.86
C ASN A 159 6.42 35.75 -2.48
N ALA A 160 6.97 34.78 -1.73
CA ALA A 160 7.96 33.85 -2.26
C ALA A 160 7.26 32.82 -3.19
N PRO A 161 7.99 32.22 -4.14
CA PRO A 161 7.45 31.13 -4.94
C PRO A 161 6.99 29.97 -4.04
N HIS A 162 5.81 29.41 -4.33
CA HIS A 162 5.34 28.22 -3.63
C HIS A 162 6.27 27.04 -3.91
N VAL A 163 6.42 26.22 -2.89
CA VAL A 163 7.16 24.97 -2.97
C VAL A 163 6.37 23.97 -3.81
N LYS A 164 7.07 23.17 -4.62
CA LYS A 164 6.50 22.18 -5.51
C LYS A 164 6.88 20.77 -5.07
N ARG A 165 6.04 19.82 -5.49
CA ARG A 165 6.24 18.38 -5.35
C ARG A 165 6.09 17.68 -6.70
N ILE A 166 6.71 16.50 -6.80
CA ILE A 166 6.48 15.57 -7.89
C ILE A 166 5.42 14.56 -7.42
N LYS A 167 4.34 14.42 -8.19
CA LYS A 167 3.25 13.47 -7.96
C LYS A 167 3.66 12.05 -8.34
N PRO A 168 2.92 11.02 -7.86
CA PRO A 168 3.16 9.64 -8.27
C PRO A 168 3.11 9.42 -9.79
N ASN A 169 2.31 10.20 -10.51
CA ASN A 169 2.21 10.14 -11.97
C ASN A 169 3.37 10.85 -12.71
N GLY A 170 4.29 11.47 -11.97
CA GLY A 170 5.43 12.24 -12.48
C GLY A 170 5.17 13.71 -12.77
N ASP A 171 3.92 14.18 -12.67
CA ASP A 171 3.60 15.60 -12.85
C ASP A 171 4.11 16.43 -11.67
N VAL A 172 4.50 17.67 -11.96
CA VAL A 172 4.85 18.66 -10.93
C VAL A 172 3.61 19.43 -10.50
N ALA A 173 3.42 19.63 -9.20
CA ALA A 173 2.35 20.43 -8.64
C ALA A 173 2.82 21.24 -7.42
N GLU A 174 2.07 22.28 -7.07
CA GLU A 174 2.28 23.02 -5.82
C GLU A 174 2.05 22.10 -4.62
N MET A 175 2.81 22.37 -3.56
CA MET A 175 2.74 21.64 -2.31
C MET A 175 2.08 22.51 -1.25
N GLU A 176 1.06 21.95 -0.63
CA GLU A 176 0.36 22.57 0.50
C GLU A 176 1.33 22.85 1.67
N PRO A 177 1.13 23.92 2.44
CA PRO A 177 1.89 24.16 3.67
C PRO A 177 1.72 23.02 4.69
N PHE A 178 2.78 22.70 5.44
CA PHE A 178 2.77 21.65 6.46
C PHE A 178 1.84 21.99 7.64
N TRP A 179 1.76 23.27 8.00
CA TRP A 179 0.96 23.84 9.09
C TRP A 179 0.87 25.37 8.95
N PRO A 180 -0.22 26.06 9.32
CA PRO A 180 -1.55 25.61 9.76
C PRO A 180 -2.54 25.47 8.58
N TRP A 181 -3.66 24.75 8.76
CA TRP A 181 -4.76 24.70 7.77
C TRP A 181 -5.43 26.06 7.55
N GLU A 182 -5.36 26.93 8.56
CA GLU A 182 -5.70 28.34 8.45
C GLU A 182 -4.46 29.09 7.98
N PRO A 183 -4.56 29.85 6.86
CA PRO A 183 -3.51 30.76 6.46
C PRO A 183 -3.17 31.65 7.64
N ARG A 184 -1.88 31.78 7.92
CA ARG A 184 -1.42 32.73 8.92
C ARG A 184 -1.88 34.13 8.54
N ASP A 185 -2.16 34.99 9.52
CA ASP A 185 -2.56 36.38 9.28
C ASP A 185 -1.52 37.17 8.45
N ASP A 186 -0.23 36.80 8.58
CA ASP A 186 0.88 37.35 7.81
C ASP A 186 1.04 36.74 6.40
N GLY A 187 0.23 35.73 6.06
CA GLY A 187 0.25 34.98 4.81
C GLY A 187 1.52 34.16 4.59
N LYS A 188 2.34 33.94 5.63
CA LYS A 188 3.53 33.11 5.54
C LYS A 188 3.15 31.63 5.59
N GLU A 189 3.97 30.79 4.97
CA GLU A 189 3.78 29.35 4.91
C GLU A 189 4.88 28.63 5.70
N ILE A 190 4.60 27.41 6.18
CA ILE A 190 5.58 26.60 6.89
C ILE A 190 5.71 25.27 6.16
N TYR A 191 6.94 24.86 5.89
CA TYR A 191 7.26 23.54 5.36
C TYR A 191 8.22 22.82 6.29
N ALA A 192 8.02 21.51 6.50
CA ALA A 192 8.99 20.70 7.22
C ALA A 192 10.08 20.22 6.25
N ILE A 193 11.27 19.92 6.77
CA ILE A 193 12.40 19.44 5.99
C ILE A 193 12.57 17.93 6.18
N ARG A 194 12.73 17.21 5.07
CA ARG A 194 12.66 15.75 5.00
C ARG A 194 13.69 15.03 5.84
N GLY A 195 14.94 15.48 5.85
CA GLY A 195 16.01 14.89 6.67
C GLY A 195 15.67 14.90 8.17
N PHE A 196 15.01 15.95 8.66
CA PHE A 196 14.58 16.02 10.05
C PHE A 196 13.40 15.08 10.34
N HIS A 197 12.50 14.87 9.39
CA HIS A 197 11.43 13.88 9.53
C HIS A 197 11.97 12.44 9.52
N GLN A 198 12.93 12.12 8.63
CA GLN A 198 13.64 10.84 8.62
C GLN A 198 14.30 10.59 9.99
N MET A 199 14.92 11.63 10.54
CA MET A 199 15.56 11.60 11.84
C MET A 199 14.55 11.42 12.99
N HIS A 200 13.39 12.10 12.94
CA HIS A 200 12.29 11.84 13.89
C HIS A 200 11.84 10.36 13.87
N CYS A 201 11.69 9.77 12.68
CA CYS A 201 11.30 8.37 12.54
C CYS A 201 12.29 7.41 13.21
N ILE A 202 13.60 7.61 13.06
CA ILE A 202 14.59 6.72 13.69
C ILE A 202 14.55 6.83 15.23
N PHE A 203 14.19 7.98 15.79
CA PHE A 203 14.05 8.16 17.23
C PHE A 203 12.84 7.41 17.78
N VAL A 204 11.70 7.51 17.09
CA VAL A 204 10.48 6.78 17.45
C VAL A 204 10.74 5.28 17.42
N ILE A 205 11.41 4.77 16.39
CA ILE A 205 11.79 3.34 16.30
C ILE A 205 12.74 2.95 17.45
N SER A 206 13.70 3.81 17.78
CA SER A 206 14.65 3.56 18.89
C SER A 206 13.95 3.49 20.25
N GLU A 207 12.94 4.35 20.47
CA GLU A 207 12.12 4.37 21.67
C GLU A 207 11.29 3.09 21.80
N GLU A 208 10.59 2.70 20.74
CA GLU A 208 9.82 1.46 20.71
C GLU A 208 10.71 0.23 20.95
N PHE A 209 11.92 0.21 20.37
CA PHE A 209 12.87 -0.86 20.63
C PHE A 209 13.31 -0.90 22.09
N ALA A 210 13.63 0.23 22.72
CA ALA A 210 14.03 0.28 24.12
C ALA A 210 12.92 -0.25 25.05
N TYR A 211 11.67 0.13 24.81
CA TYR A 211 10.52 -0.41 25.56
C TYR A 211 10.35 -1.92 25.37
N HIS A 212 10.44 -2.40 24.12
CA HIS A 212 10.30 -3.82 23.81
C HIS A 212 11.43 -4.66 24.41
N TYR A 213 12.68 -4.21 24.23
CA TYR A 213 13.88 -4.89 24.71
C TYR A 213 13.86 -5.04 26.23
N ASN A 214 13.49 -3.98 26.96
CA ASN A 214 13.44 -4.01 28.42
C ASN A 214 12.31 -4.89 28.98
N LYS A 215 11.18 -5.04 28.26
CA LYS A 215 10.02 -5.83 28.72
C LYS A 215 10.14 -7.33 28.47
N ALA A 216 10.52 -7.71 27.24
CA ALA A 216 10.42 -9.11 26.81
C ALA A 216 11.75 -9.66 26.28
N ASN A 217 12.60 -8.81 25.68
CA ASN A 217 13.84 -9.21 25.03
C ASN A 217 13.70 -10.43 24.11
N GLU A 218 12.60 -10.52 23.36
CA GLU A 218 12.32 -11.66 22.45
C GLU A 218 12.92 -11.45 21.04
N THR A 219 13.76 -10.43 20.87
CA THR A 219 14.43 -10.16 19.60
C THR A 219 15.46 -11.24 19.26
N LYS A 220 15.58 -11.60 17.98
CA LYS A 220 16.67 -12.48 17.49
C LYS A 220 18.01 -11.74 17.37
N TRP A 221 17.97 -10.42 17.41
CA TRP A 221 19.12 -9.52 17.27
C TRP A 221 19.54 -8.98 18.63
N THR A 222 20.84 -8.96 18.88
CA THR A 222 21.39 -8.37 20.11
C THR A 222 21.14 -6.85 20.18
N ALA A 223 21.11 -6.30 21.40
CA ALA A 223 21.01 -4.85 21.62
C ALA A 223 22.10 -4.07 20.85
N GLY A 224 23.34 -4.57 20.88
CA GLY A 224 24.46 -3.97 20.14
C GLY A 224 24.23 -3.96 18.63
N HIS A 225 23.72 -5.06 18.07
CA HIS A 225 23.39 -5.11 16.65
C HIS A 225 22.34 -4.07 16.28
N VAL A 226 21.28 -3.93 17.08
CA VAL A 226 20.21 -2.96 16.80
C VAL A 226 20.72 -1.52 16.94
N ALA A 227 21.52 -1.22 17.97
CA ALA A 227 22.17 0.09 18.11
C ALA A 227 23.08 0.42 16.92
N HIS A 228 23.85 -0.56 16.43
CA HIS A 228 24.66 -0.43 15.23
C HIS A 228 23.80 -0.16 13.97
N CYS A 229 22.66 -0.85 13.81
CA CYS A 229 21.73 -0.58 12.71
C CYS A 229 21.16 0.85 12.79
N ILE A 230 20.75 1.29 13.98
CA ILE A 230 20.22 2.64 14.20
C ILE A 230 21.29 3.70 13.88
N ASN A 231 22.54 3.49 14.30
CA ASN A 231 23.68 4.34 13.89
C ASN A 231 23.82 4.39 12.37
N THR A 232 23.81 3.23 11.70
CA THR A 232 23.97 3.14 10.24
C THR A 232 22.89 3.92 9.49
N ILE A 233 21.63 3.86 9.96
CA ILE A 233 20.53 4.62 9.36
C ILE A 233 20.66 6.12 9.66
N ARG A 234 20.99 6.49 10.90
CA ARG A 234 21.27 7.90 11.27
C ARG A 234 22.38 8.47 10.38
N ASP A 235 23.46 7.73 10.18
CA ASP A 235 24.60 8.15 9.37
C ASP A 235 24.18 8.39 7.92
N ALA A 236 23.34 7.51 7.35
CA ALA A 236 22.78 7.73 6.03
C ALA A 236 21.92 9.00 5.97
N ILE A 237 21.06 9.25 6.97
CA ILE A 237 20.21 10.45 7.05
C ILE A 237 21.08 11.71 7.13
N MET A 238 22.08 11.72 8.02
CA MET A 238 22.99 12.85 8.19
C MET A 238 23.91 13.08 6.99
N CYS A 239 24.33 11.99 6.32
CA CYS A 239 25.14 12.04 5.11
C CYS A 239 24.36 12.59 3.92
N MET A 240 23.10 12.15 3.73
CA MET A 240 22.24 12.67 2.66
C MET A 240 21.78 14.09 2.95
N ALA A 241 21.64 14.47 4.24
CA ALA A 241 21.21 15.80 4.68
C ALA A 241 20.00 16.31 3.87
N ASP A 242 18.98 15.45 3.75
CA ASP A 242 17.87 15.63 2.82
C ASP A 242 17.11 16.94 3.09
N ALA A 243 17.36 17.92 2.23
CA ALA A 243 16.88 19.28 2.30
C ALA A 243 15.50 19.42 1.65
N GLN A 244 14.94 18.37 1.04
CA GLN A 244 13.67 18.48 0.35
C GLN A 244 12.56 18.90 1.34
N PRO A 245 11.75 19.91 0.99
CA PRO A 245 10.58 20.25 1.77
C PRO A 245 9.52 19.15 1.65
N LEU A 246 8.83 18.91 2.76
CA LEU A 246 7.74 17.94 2.85
C LEU A 246 6.48 18.56 3.44
N SER A 247 5.36 17.94 3.12
CA SER A 247 4.05 18.30 3.63
C SER A 247 3.09 17.09 3.61
N PHE A 248 1.85 17.33 4.02
CA PHE A 248 0.75 16.41 3.77
C PHE A 248 0.21 16.65 2.35
N ALA A 249 0.63 15.82 1.39
CA ALA A 249 0.34 16.03 -0.03
C ALA A 249 -1.16 16.00 -0.39
N ASN A 250 -1.98 15.39 0.46
CA ASN A 250 -3.42 15.21 0.28
C ASN A 250 -4.26 16.09 1.24
N GLY A 251 -3.63 17.08 1.88
CA GLY A 251 -4.25 17.95 2.88
C GLY A 251 -3.85 17.59 4.30
N TYR A 252 -3.88 18.56 5.21
CA TYR A 252 -3.37 18.42 6.58
C TYR A 252 -3.96 17.20 7.30
N LYS A 253 -3.09 16.30 7.80
CA LYS A 253 -3.45 15.03 8.45
C LYS A 253 -4.28 14.06 7.60
N VAL A 254 -4.35 14.27 6.28
CA VAL A 254 -4.88 13.28 5.34
C VAL A 254 -3.71 12.40 4.89
N GLY A 255 -3.59 11.22 5.49
CA GLY A 255 -2.42 10.35 5.34
C GLY A 255 -1.25 10.77 6.23
N HIS A 256 -0.06 10.28 5.92
CA HIS A 256 1.18 10.64 6.59
C HIS A 256 1.90 11.77 5.85
N ALA A 257 2.71 12.51 6.59
CA ALA A 257 3.67 13.42 5.99
C ALA A 257 4.56 12.62 5.03
N THR A 258 4.81 13.14 3.82
CA THR A 258 5.52 12.50 2.69
C THR A 258 4.72 11.55 1.78
N ASP A 259 3.50 11.15 2.14
CA ASP A 259 2.66 10.35 1.23
C ASP A 259 2.51 11.08 -0.12
N ASP A 260 2.55 10.34 -1.22
CA ASP A 260 2.44 10.86 -2.60
C ASP A 260 3.47 11.95 -2.98
N GLN A 261 4.58 12.07 -2.24
CA GLN A 261 5.72 12.89 -2.63
C GLN A 261 6.86 12.01 -3.15
N ALA A 262 7.21 12.14 -4.43
CA ALA A 262 8.34 11.41 -4.97
C ALA A 262 9.67 11.91 -4.39
N MET A 263 10.65 11.01 -4.29
CA MET A 263 12.03 11.30 -3.93
C MET A 263 12.95 11.00 -5.11
N MET A 264 14.08 11.71 -5.19
CA MET A 264 15.13 11.36 -6.13
C MET A 264 15.86 10.12 -5.61
N CYS A 265 15.68 8.99 -6.29
CA CYS A 265 16.23 7.70 -5.87
C CYS A 265 17.23 7.15 -6.89
N ARG A 266 18.22 6.40 -6.40
CA ARG A 266 19.02 5.50 -7.26
C ARG A 266 18.18 4.26 -7.56
N ASP A 267 18.52 3.58 -8.65
CA ASP A 267 17.84 2.34 -9.04
C ASP A 267 18.17 1.19 -8.07
N TRP A 268 17.28 0.99 -7.09
CA TRP A 268 17.37 -0.08 -6.10
C TRP A 268 17.31 -1.46 -6.76
N THR A 269 16.45 -1.62 -7.76
CA THR A 269 16.27 -2.88 -8.48
C THR A 269 17.57 -3.28 -9.19
N ALA A 270 18.22 -2.34 -9.88
CA ALA A 270 19.50 -2.59 -10.53
C ALA A 270 20.61 -2.94 -9.52
N LEU A 271 20.67 -2.26 -8.38
CA LEU A 271 21.63 -2.61 -7.31
C LEU A 271 21.34 -4.01 -6.75
N HIS A 272 20.07 -4.34 -6.52
CA HIS A 272 19.64 -5.63 -6.00
C HIS A 272 19.99 -6.78 -6.97
N VAL A 273 19.72 -6.61 -8.27
CA VAL A 273 20.13 -7.54 -9.33
C VAL A 273 21.64 -7.78 -9.28
N TRP A 274 22.43 -6.71 -9.16
CA TRP A 274 23.88 -6.78 -9.16
C TRP A 274 24.42 -7.57 -7.96
N VAL A 275 23.92 -7.33 -6.74
CA VAL A 275 24.36 -8.05 -5.53
C VAL A 275 23.86 -9.50 -5.47
N SER A 276 22.70 -9.77 -6.09
CA SER A 276 22.06 -11.10 -6.05
C SER A 276 22.62 -12.06 -7.08
N ASP A 277 23.43 -11.58 -8.04
CA ASP A 277 24.07 -12.42 -9.03
C ASP A 277 24.86 -13.58 -8.37
N PRO A 278 24.59 -14.84 -8.76
CA PRO A 278 25.25 -16.02 -8.18
C PRO A 278 26.79 -16.00 -8.26
N SER A 279 27.38 -15.25 -9.19
CA SER A 279 28.83 -15.09 -9.30
C SER A 279 29.45 -14.21 -8.21
N ARG A 280 28.65 -13.46 -7.44
CA ARG A 280 29.13 -12.48 -6.45
C ARG A 280 28.66 -12.79 -5.02
N GLY A 281 27.46 -13.33 -4.86
CA GLY A 281 26.77 -13.27 -3.56
C GLY A 281 26.93 -14.49 -2.66
N VAL A 282 27.07 -14.22 -1.36
CA VAL A 282 26.76 -15.17 -0.28
C VAL A 282 25.50 -14.66 0.40
N ARG A 283 24.41 -15.43 0.36
CA ARG A 283 23.20 -15.12 1.13
C ARG A 283 23.39 -15.62 2.55
N VAL A 284 22.96 -14.86 3.56
CA VAL A 284 23.10 -15.25 4.97
C VAL A 284 21.80 -15.03 5.74
N LYS A 285 21.62 -15.76 6.84
CA LYS A 285 20.51 -15.56 7.79
C LYS A 285 20.98 -15.69 9.23
N ASN A 286 20.35 -14.93 10.13
CA ASN A 286 20.51 -15.12 11.56
C ASN A 286 19.60 -16.28 12.03
N VAL A 287 20.20 -17.34 12.57
CA VAL A 287 19.52 -18.52 13.14
C VAL A 287 19.60 -18.57 14.66
N ALA A 288 19.98 -17.47 15.31
CA ALA A 288 19.90 -17.37 16.75
C ALA A 288 18.44 -17.50 17.23
N PRO A 289 18.19 -18.18 18.36
CA PRO A 289 16.88 -18.17 18.99
C PRO A 289 16.53 -16.76 19.51
N PRO A 290 15.25 -16.42 19.65
CA PRO A 290 14.80 -15.23 20.38
C PRO A 290 15.49 -15.07 21.74
N GLY A 291 15.91 -13.85 22.08
CA GLY A 291 16.61 -13.53 23.33
C GLY A 291 18.09 -13.95 23.39
N SER A 292 18.65 -14.39 22.27
CA SER A 292 20.09 -14.72 22.20
C SER A 292 20.96 -13.49 22.45
N LEU A 293 22.00 -13.66 23.27
CA LEU A 293 23.01 -12.63 23.53
C LEU A 293 24.06 -12.50 22.43
N THR A 294 24.02 -13.39 21.44
CA THR A 294 24.93 -13.40 20.28
C THR A 294 24.17 -13.71 19.00
N ASP A 295 24.51 -13.04 17.92
CA ASP A 295 23.98 -13.37 16.59
C ASP A 295 24.62 -14.67 16.07
N LYS A 296 23.85 -15.44 15.29
CA LYS A 296 24.35 -16.66 14.64
C LYS A 296 24.06 -16.62 13.15
N ILE A 297 25.00 -16.06 12.40
CA ILE A 297 24.89 -15.91 10.95
C ILE A 297 25.34 -17.19 10.26
N VAL A 298 24.47 -17.78 9.45
CA VAL A 298 24.79 -18.94 8.62
C VAL A 298 24.55 -18.62 7.15
N PRO A 299 25.38 -19.14 6.23
CA PRO A 299 25.14 -18.98 4.81
C PRO A 299 23.89 -19.78 4.41
N ILE A 300 23.15 -19.23 3.45
CA ILE A 300 22.05 -19.88 2.76
C ILE A 300 22.67 -20.45 1.48
N ILE A 301 23.01 -21.74 1.48
CA ILE A 301 23.51 -22.49 0.33
C ILE A 301 22.50 -23.63 0.08
N PRO A 302 22.07 -23.90 -1.17
CA PRO A 302 22.45 -23.29 -2.44
C PRO A 302 21.53 -22.12 -2.83
N TYR A 303 21.91 -21.35 -3.86
CA TYR A 303 20.96 -20.53 -4.60
C TYR A 303 19.90 -21.49 -5.17
N PRO A 304 18.62 -21.44 -4.74
CA PRO A 304 17.59 -22.16 -5.46
C PRO A 304 17.54 -21.62 -6.91
N GLU A 305 16.98 -22.38 -7.85
CA GLU A 305 16.61 -21.82 -9.15
C GLU A 305 15.64 -20.65 -8.88
N LEU A 306 16.15 -19.43 -9.03
CA LEU A 306 15.40 -18.20 -8.83
C LEU A 306 14.59 -17.93 -10.09
N SER A 307 13.33 -17.57 -9.91
CA SER A 307 12.51 -17.01 -10.98
C SER A 307 13.13 -15.71 -11.52
N ASP A 308 12.75 -15.32 -12.74
CA ASP A 308 13.16 -14.04 -13.31
C ASP A 308 12.79 -12.82 -12.44
N LEU A 309 11.73 -12.94 -11.64
CA LEU A 309 11.33 -11.89 -10.70
C LEU A 309 12.24 -11.87 -9.48
N GLU A 310 12.59 -13.02 -8.89
CA GLU A 310 13.54 -13.09 -7.76
C GLU A 310 14.94 -12.63 -8.18
N LEU A 311 15.38 -12.96 -9.40
CA LEU A 311 16.62 -12.45 -9.98
C LEU A 311 16.60 -10.92 -10.14
N LYS A 312 15.41 -10.36 -10.41
CA LYS A 312 15.18 -8.92 -10.47
C LYS A 312 14.92 -8.27 -9.12
N GLY A 313 14.86 -9.04 -8.03
CA GLY A 313 14.49 -8.52 -6.71
C GLY A 313 13.04 -8.06 -6.58
N LEU A 314 12.15 -8.61 -7.42
CA LEU A 314 10.73 -8.23 -7.52
C LEU A 314 9.79 -9.31 -6.93
N ALA A 315 10.33 -10.33 -6.27
CA ALA A 315 9.59 -11.44 -5.67
C ALA A 315 10.17 -11.80 -4.29
#